data_AF-A0A085G125-F1
#
_entry.id   AF-A0A085G125-F1
#
_cell.length_a   1.000
_cell.length_b   1.000
_cell.length_c   1.000
_cell.angle_alpha   90.00
_cell.angle_beta   90.00
_cell.angle_gamma   90.00
#
_symmetry.space_group_name_H-M   'P 1'
#
loop_
_entity.id
_entity.type
_entity.pdbx_description
1 polymer ?
#
loop_
_entity_poly.entity_id
_entity_poly.type
_entity_poly.pdbx_seq_one_letter_code
_entity_poly.pdbx_strand_id
1 'polypeptide(L)' 'MNEFQKIWLDAYNRWLLAESATGELHTLDYTAAREHADAVLNSLIKAGEVACS' A
#
# COMPACT_ATOMS: atom_id res chain seq x y z
N MET A 1 16.48 2.58 -2.83
CA MET A 1 15.01 2.57 -2.67
C MET A 1 14.56 3.98 -2.37
N ASN A 2 13.73 4.57 -3.23
CA ASN A 2 13.25 5.94 -3.07
C ASN A 2 12.12 6.02 -2.00
N GLU A 3 11.69 7.23 -1.65
CA GLU A 3 10.70 7.44 -0.58
C GLU A 3 9.32 6.86 -0.92
N PHE A 4 8.87 7.02 -2.16
CA PHE A 4 7.62 6.43 -2.65
C PHE A 4 7.62 4.90 -2.58
N GLN A 5 8.74 4.26 -2.91
CA GLN A 5 8.91 2.81 -2.77
C GLN A 5 8.85 2.36 -1.30
N LYS A 6 9.38 3.16 -0.36
CA LYS A 6 9.26 2.87 1.08
C LYS A 6 7.82 2.95 1.56
N ILE A 7 7.09 3.99 1.17
CA ILE A 7 5.68 4.19 1.52
C ILE A 7 4.82 3.06 0.96
N TRP A 8 5.04 2.70 -0.30
CA TRP A 8 4.34 1.62 -0.95
C TRP A 8 4.58 0.28 -0.23
N LEU A 9 5.84 -0.02 0.10
CA LEU A 9 6.20 -1.26 0.79
C LEU A 9 5.63 -1.33 2.22
N ASP A 10 5.58 -0.20 2.93
CA ASP A 10 4.98 -0.10 4.26
C ASP A 10 3.45 -0.34 4.19
N ALA A 11 2.75 0.28 3.24
CA ALA A 11 1.32 0.07 3.05
C ALA A 11 0.99 -1.40 2.69
N TYR A 12 1.79 -1.99 1.79
CA TYR A 12 1.67 -3.39 1.39
C TYR A 12 1.83 -4.34 2.58
N ASN A 13 2.90 -4.16 3.36
CA ASN A 13 3.18 -5.03 4.52
C ASN A 13 2.14 -4.85 5.64
N ARG A 14 1.66 -3.63 5.89
CA ARG A 14 0.61 -3.38 6.88
C ARG A 14 -0.70 -4.06 6.53
N TRP A 15 -1.08 -4.03 5.25
CA TRP A 15 -2.27 -4.71 4.78
C TRP A 15 -2.15 -6.22 4.99
N LEU A 16 -1.02 -6.82 4.59
CA LEU A 16 -0.77 -8.24 4.80
C LEU A 16 -0.73 -8.63 6.28
N LEU A 17 -0.16 -7.79 7.16
CA LEU A 17 -0.17 -8.03 8.60
C LEU A 17 -1.57 -7.95 9.19
N ALA A 18 -2.43 -7.08 8.67
CA ALA A 18 -3.82 -6.95 9.11
C ALA A 18 -4.66 -8.15 8.68
N GLU A 19 -4.54 -8.60 7.43
CA GLU A 19 -5.28 -9.77 6.92
C GLU A 19 -4.74 -11.10 7.46
N SER A 20 -3.44 -11.19 7.73
CA SER A 20 -2.82 -12.35 8.40
C SER A 20 -3.23 -12.50 9.87
N ALA A 21 -4.19 -11.72 10.37
CA ALA A 21 -4.79 -11.94 11.69
C ALA A 21 -5.39 -13.35 11.84
N THR A 22 -5.75 -14.00 10.74
CA THR A 22 -6.21 -15.40 10.69
C THR A 22 -5.09 -16.43 10.52
N GLY A 23 -3.84 -16.00 10.28
CA GLY A 23 -2.64 -16.83 10.24
C GLY A 23 -2.31 -17.48 8.89
N GLU A 24 -3.19 -17.38 7.89
CA GLU A 24 -2.96 -17.91 6.54
C GLU A 24 -3.17 -16.82 5.49
N LEU A 25 -2.08 -16.40 4.84
CA LEU A 25 -2.13 -15.51 3.68
C LEU A 25 -2.33 -16.36 2.42
N HIS A 26 -3.46 -16.18 1.75
CA HIS A 26 -3.74 -16.75 0.44
C HIS A 26 -3.12 -15.91 -0.68
N THR A 27 -2.98 -16.50 -1.87
CA THR A 27 -2.46 -15.81 -3.06
C THR A 27 -3.26 -14.55 -3.43
N LEU A 28 -4.56 -14.53 -3.12
CA LEU A 28 -5.46 -13.38 -3.31
C LEU A 28 -5.13 -12.20 -2.40
N ASP A 29 -4.60 -12.45 -1.21
CA ASP A 29 -4.23 -11.42 -0.24
C ASP A 29 -3.05 -10.59 -0.76
N TYR A 30 -2.12 -11.18 -1.50
CA TYR A 30 -1.03 -10.43 -2.11
C TYR A 30 -1.52 -9.50 -3.25
N THR A 31 -2.56 -9.88 -3.98
CA THR A 31 -3.17 -9.02 -5.01
C THR A 31 -3.88 -7.83 -4.37
N ALA A 32 -4.70 -8.08 -3.35
CA ALA A 32 -5.42 -7.02 -2.65
C ALA A 32 -4.48 -6.09 -1.86
N ALA A 33 -3.41 -6.62 -1.25
CA ALA A 33 -2.34 -5.82 -0.65
C ALA A 33 -1.68 -4.87 -1.65
N ARG A 34 -1.43 -5.36 -2.87
CA ARG A 34 -0.84 -4.59 -3.96
C ARG A 34 -1.77 -3.44 -4.38
N GLU A 35 -3.05 -3.74 -4.61
CA GLU A 35 -4.05 -2.74 -4.97
C GLU A 35 -4.21 -1.68 -3.89
N HIS A 36 -4.18 -2.08 -2.60
CA HIS A 36 -4.21 -1.15 -1.48
C HIS A 36 -2.98 -0.23 -1.47
N ALA A 37 -1.77 -0.79 -1.62
CA ALA A 37 -0.54 -0.01 -1.66
C ALA A 37 -0.51 0.97 -2.84
N ASP A 38 -0.98 0.54 -4.02
CA ASP A 38 -1.12 1.39 -5.20
C ASP A 38 -2.14 2.52 -4.98
N ALA A 39 -3.27 2.25 -4.31
CA ALA A 39 -4.28 3.26 -3.98
C ALA A 39 -3.75 4.31 -2.98
N VAL A 40 -3.02 3.89 -1.96
CA VAL A 40 -2.37 4.79 -0.97
C VAL A 40 -1.35 5.69 -1.67
N LEU A 41 -0.48 5.10 -2.49
CA LEU A 41 0.55 5.85 -3.21
C LEU A 41 -0.07 6.87 -4.18
N ASN A 42 -1.06 6.46 -4.97
CA ASN A 42 -1.77 7.37 -5.90
C ASN A 42 -2.49 8.50 -5.16
N SER A 43 -3.06 8.22 -3.98
CA SER A 43 -3.72 9.25 -3.16
C SER A 43 -2.71 10.28 -2.64
N LEU A 44 -1.53 9.84 -2.23
CA LEU A 44 -0.45 10.73 -1.78
C LEU A 44 0.11 11.59 -2.92
N ILE A 45 0.29 11.02 -4.10
CA ILE A 45 0.72 11.76 -5.29
C ILE A 45 -0.31 12.85 -5.61
N LYS A 46 -1.60 12.49 -5.71
CA LYS A 46 -2.68 13.46 -5.97
C LYS A 46 -2.78 14.54 -4.89
N ALA A 47 -2.62 14.18 -3.61
CA ALA A 47 -2.61 15.15 -2.52
C ALA A 47 -1.43 16.13 -2.62
N GLY A 48 -0.24 15.64 -3.01
CA GLY A 48 0.93 16.46 -3.27
C GLY A 48 0.77 17.38 -4.49
N GLU A 49 0.09 16.93 -5.53
CA GLU A 49 -0.23 17.75 -6.72
C GLU A 49 -1.21 18.88 -6.38
N VAL A 50 -2.25 18.60 -5.58
CA VAL A 50 -3.23 19.61 -5.14
C VAL A 50 -2.60 20.64 -4.20
N ALA A 51 -1.66 20.24 -3.33
CA ALA A 51 -1.00 21.15 -2.40
C ALA A 51 0.03 22.11 -3.05
N CYS A 52 0.45 21.82 -4.30
CA CYS A 52 1.39 22.65 -5.06
C CYS A 52 0.69 23.57 -6.08
N SER A 53 -0.65 23.58 -6.11
CA SER A 53 -1.50 24.37 -7.03
C SER A 53 -2.02 25.66 -6.39
#